data_AF-Q0CBC8-F1
#
_entry.id   AF-Q0CBC8-F1
#
_cell.length_a   1.000
_cell.length_b   1.000
_cell.length_c   1.000
_cell.angle_alpha   90.00
_cell.angle_beta   90.00
_cell.angle_gamma   90.00
#
_symmetry.space_group_name_H-M   'P 1'
#
loop_
_entity.id
_entity.type
_entity.pdbx_description
1 polymer ?
#
loop_
_entity_poly.entity_id
_entity_poly.type
_entity_poly.pdbx_seq_one_letter_code
_entity_poly.pdbx_strand_id
1 'polypeptide(L)'
;MTCPISLLALSIRIEKFRTIIAYGYDIKDALLQNTQADSSVDDYLARSYYAKELLNCLHRSIAVSEWAKIRNGETVPLDRALGAFDLFVPESGYGSLDEISNTLEGIARKFLMHHPDIHRLTCRAKAKAIAAYLKANDLTGIKNGREYDTLQHNFLGIALKDPEHNSLPLISAAIYCYVAQKFGLDAHPCGFPFHVHVIVKPPIGFDIDGNALGPGIESVPIYMDPFRSDAETHVASLQHQLNFLGLSVAEQSPYLNESWTPEIVIRCSTNIMSQLRRLSEGASAHMSVENILSAKYAALWSAILLLGPSRPAEFSHYMPLFMELYAKEFPSDTYLIERHIAPLFHGTLEHAHILECLHVMRAVDEMPKQVKRRNPGHMSVKYRVGQVFRHRRYNYVGIIIGWDTECDAGEQWMRRMGVDRLAGGRHQSFYHVLVEDRSVRYVAEENIWPTAPRLADMPRDLLETAGKHFKRWDEENHVFISNVKDEYPDD
;
A
#
# COMPACT_ATOMS: atom_id res chain seq x y z
N MET A 1 -4.26 5.30 -30.09
CA MET A 1 -4.18 6.39 -29.09
C MET A 1 -2.79 6.36 -28.49
N THR A 2 -1.97 7.37 -28.75
CA THR A 2 -0.68 7.55 -28.07
C THR A 2 -0.94 7.82 -26.58
N CYS A 3 -0.51 6.92 -25.71
CA CYS A 3 -0.74 7.03 -24.26
C CYS A 3 -0.03 8.28 -23.70
N PRO A 4 -0.72 9.15 -22.93
CA PRO A 4 -0.19 10.45 -22.45
C PRO A 4 0.95 10.34 -21.41
N ILE A 5 1.43 9.13 -21.10
CA ILE A 5 2.54 8.87 -20.16
C ILE A 5 3.83 9.60 -20.57
N SER A 6 4.06 9.78 -21.88
CA SER A 6 5.22 10.51 -22.40
C SER A 6 5.27 12.00 -21.99
N LEU A 7 4.19 12.54 -21.41
CA LEU A 7 4.09 13.93 -20.94
C LEU A 7 4.33 14.08 -19.43
N LEU A 8 4.54 13.00 -18.69
CA LEU A 8 4.72 13.03 -17.21
C LEU A 8 6.11 13.49 -16.76
N ALA A 9 6.99 13.81 -17.71
CA ALA A 9 8.36 14.18 -17.45
C ALA A 9 8.53 15.49 -16.67
N LEU A 10 7.65 16.48 -16.80
CA LEU A 10 7.95 17.87 -16.41
C LEU A 10 6.67 18.59 -15.98
N SER A 11 6.71 19.26 -14.81
CA SER A 11 5.72 20.12 -14.12
C SER A 11 4.22 19.76 -14.26
N ILE A 12 3.40 20.15 -13.27
CA ILE A 12 1.95 19.88 -13.29
C ILE A 12 1.68 18.34 -13.37
N ARG A 13 2.53 17.53 -12.70
CA ARG A 13 2.38 16.07 -12.65
C ARG A 13 1.12 15.66 -11.89
N ILE A 14 0.78 16.37 -10.82
CA ILE A 14 -0.40 16.05 -9.99
C ILE A 14 -1.67 16.07 -10.85
N GLU A 15 -1.86 17.10 -11.68
CA GLU A 15 -3.06 17.22 -12.53
C GLU A 15 -3.05 16.21 -13.69
N LYS A 16 -1.88 15.89 -14.26
CA LYS A 16 -1.74 14.83 -15.28
C LYS A 16 -2.09 13.46 -14.70
N PHE A 17 -1.60 13.13 -13.50
CA PHE A 17 -1.95 11.90 -12.78
C PHE A 17 -3.45 11.81 -12.56
N ARG A 18 -4.05 12.87 -12.01
CA ARG A 18 -5.50 12.95 -11.80
C ARG A 18 -6.28 12.68 -13.09
N THR A 19 -5.89 13.33 -14.19
CA THR A 19 -6.58 13.17 -15.49
C THR A 19 -6.52 11.73 -15.99
N ILE A 20 -5.37 11.07 -15.87
CA ILE A 20 -5.18 9.68 -16.33
C ILE A 20 -5.93 8.69 -15.42
N ILE A 21 -5.92 8.93 -14.10
CA ILE A 21 -6.57 8.02 -13.14
C ILE A 21 -8.09 8.16 -13.15
N ALA A 22 -8.61 9.30 -13.60
CA ALA A 22 -10.06 9.51 -13.76
C ALA A 22 -10.74 8.50 -14.70
N TYR A 23 -9.98 7.82 -15.57
CA TYR A 23 -10.47 6.71 -16.41
C TYR A 23 -10.75 5.41 -15.63
N GLY A 24 -10.34 5.30 -14.35
CA GLY A 24 -10.63 4.13 -13.52
C GLY A 24 -10.05 2.85 -14.10
N TYR A 25 -10.82 1.75 -14.09
CA TYR A 25 -10.34 0.47 -14.61
C TYR A 25 -10.02 0.48 -16.11
N ASP A 26 -10.61 1.39 -16.89
CA ASP A 26 -10.44 1.43 -18.36
C ASP A 26 -8.99 1.74 -18.80
N ILE A 27 -8.19 2.37 -17.93
CA ILE A 27 -6.79 2.67 -18.23
C ILE A 27 -5.82 1.57 -17.78
N LYS A 28 -6.27 0.62 -16.95
CA LYS A 28 -5.40 -0.36 -16.26
C LYS A 28 -4.56 -1.18 -17.24
N ASP A 29 -5.16 -1.75 -18.28
CA ASP A 29 -4.45 -2.60 -19.25
C ASP A 29 -3.39 -1.81 -20.04
N ALA A 30 -3.70 -0.56 -20.38
CA ALA A 30 -2.76 0.34 -21.01
C ALA A 30 -1.58 0.66 -20.07
N LEU A 31 -1.83 0.92 -18.79
CA LEU A 31 -0.75 1.15 -17.81
C LEU A 31 0.11 -0.11 -17.66
N LEU A 32 -0.50 -1.29 -17.49
CA LEU A 32 0.22 -2.56 -17.36
C LEU A 32 1.12 -2.82 -18.57
N GLN A 33 0.63 -2.61 -19.79
CA GLN A 33 1.45 -2.75 -20.99
C GLN A 33 2.64 -1.78 -20.98
N ASN A 34 2.43 -0.52 -20.56
CA ASN A 34 3.50 0.48 -20.52
C ASN A 34 4.50 0.23 -19.39
N THR A 35 4.16 -0.52 -18.33
CA THR A 35 5.14 -0.96 -17.31
C THR A 35 6.20 -1.91 -17.88
N GLN A 36 5.90 -2.56 -19.01
CA GLN A 36 6.77 -3.51 -19.69
C GLN A 36 7.41 -2.91 -20.95
N ALA A 37 7.49 -1.57 -21.04
CA ALA A 37 8.10 -0.93 -22.21
C ALA A 37 9.58 -1.32 -22.32
N ASP A 38 9.97 -1.76 -23.52
CA ASP A 38 11.33 -2.18 -23.84
C ASP A 38 12.09 -1.12 -24.66
N SER A 39 13.37 -1.41 -24.95
CA SER A 39 14.26 -0.49 -25.67
C SER A 39 13.83 -0.15 -27.11
N SER A 40 12.75 -0.75 -27.65
CA SER A 40 12.18 -0.32 -28.93
C SER A 40 11.47 1.03 -28.85
N VAL A 41 11.14 1.49 -27.64
CA VAL A 41 10.47 2.77 -27.38
C VAL A 41 11.49 3.79 -26.88
N ASP A 42 11.51 4.99 -27.46
CA ASP A 42 12.52 6.04 -27.15
C ASP A 42 12.51 6.50 -25.69
N ASP A 43 11.38 6.40 -24.99
CA ASP A 43 11.22 6.80 -23.59
C ASP A 43 10.96 5.64 -22.63
N TYR A 44 11.43 4.42 -22.96
CA TYR A 44 11.06 3.20 -22.24
C TYR A 44 11.35 3.22 -20.73
N LEU A 45 12.43 3.87 -20.27
CA LEU A 45 12.71 3.97 -18.83
C LEU A 45 11.67 4.85 -18.12
N ALA A 46 11.44 6.05 -18.66
CA ALA A 46 10.46 6.98 -18.11
C ALA A 46 9.04 6.43 -18.19
N ARG A 47 8.70 5.83 -19.34
CA ARG A 47 7.41 5.21 -19.59
C ARG A 47 7.11 4.10 -18.59
N SER A 48 8.05 3.15 -18.41
CA SER A 48 7.87 2.05 -17.46
C SER A 48 7.75 2.55 -16.02
N TYR A 49 8.58 3.52 -15.62
CA TYR A 49 8.52 4.12 -14.28
C TYR A 49 7.17 4.82 -14.01
N TYR A 50 6.77 5.77 -14.87
CA TYR A 50 5.54 6.52 -14.64
C TYR A 50 4.28 5.70 -14.86
N ALA A 51 4.31 4.67 -15.72
CA ALA A 51 3.22 3.70 -15.83
C ALA A 51 3.01 2.95 -14.50
N LYS A 52 4.10 2.54 -13.83
CA LYS A 52 4.05 1.90 -12.51
C LYS A 52 3.49 2.85 -11.46
N GLU A 53 3.95 4.10 -11.43
CA GLU A 53 3.45 5.12 -10.50
C GLU A 53 1.97 5.43 -10.69
N LEU A 54 1.52 5.58 -11.95
CA LEU A 54 0.11 5.75 -12.28
C LEU A 54 -0.73 4.55 -11.89
N LEU A 55 -0.23 3.34 -12.12
CA LEU A 55 -0.93 2.11 -11.76
C LEU A 55 -1.10 2.01 -10.24
N ASN A 56 -0.05 2.32 -9.48
CA ASN A 56 -0.10 2.37 -8.02
C ASN A 56 -1.11 3.43 -7.53
N CYS A 57 -1.14 4.61 -8.15
CA CYS A 57 -2.08 5.67 -7.78
C CYS A 57 -3.53 5.31 -8.18
N LEU A 58 -3.74 4.63 -9.31
CA LEU A 58 -5.03 4.07 -9.71
C LEU A 58 -5.54 3.06 -8.69
N HIS A 59 -4.70 2.10 -8.28
CA HIS A 59 -5.06 1.11 -7.27
C HIS A 59 -5.46 1.77 -5.94
N ARG A 60 -4.70 2.77 -5.48
CA ARG A 60 -5.05 3.54 -4.27
C ARG A 60 -6.36 4.28 -4.42
N SER A 61 -6.63 4.89 -5.58
CA SER A 61 -7.92 5.55 -5.86
C SER A 61 -9.10 4.58 -5.74
N ILE A 62 -8.96 3.36 -6.26
CA ILE A 62 -9.98 2.32 -6.18
C ILE A 62 -10.18 1.90 -4.72
N ALA A 63 -9.10 1.61 -4.00
CA ALA A 63 -9.13 1.20 -2.60
C ALA A 63 -9.78 2.24 -1.68
N VAL A 64 -9.35 3.51 -1.79
CA VAL A 64 -9.91 4.63 -1.04
C VAL A 64 -11.40 4.81 -1.33
N SER A 65 -11.83 4.57 -2.57
CA SER A 65 -13.24 4.64 -2.94
C SER A 65 -14.10 3.61 -2.23
N GLU A 66 -13.61 2.37 -2.00
CA GLU A 66 -14.37 1.37 -1.24
C GLU A 66 -14.54 1.77 0.23
N TRP A 67 -13.51 2.30 0.88
CA TRP A 67 -13.63 2.80 2.25
C TRP A 67 -14.52 4.05 2.35
N ALA A 68 -14.48 4.92 1.34
CA ALA A 68 -15.37 6.08 1.26
C ALA A 68 -16.84 5.67 1.14
N LYS A 69 -17.17 4.63 0.36
CA LYS A 69 -18.52 4.05 0.29
C LYS A 69 -19.01 3.59 1.68
N ILE A 70 -18.19 2.84 2.41
CA ILE A 70 -18.51 2.38 3.78
C ILE A 70 -18.82 3.58 4.67
N ARG A 71 -17.97 4.61 4.64
CA ARG A 71 -18.15 5.82 5.42
C ARG A 71 -19.47 6.54 5.10
N ASN A 72 -19.89 6.53 3.84
CA ASN A 72 -21.13 7.15 3.39
C ASN A 72 -22.37 6.29 3.70
N GLY A 73 -22.22 5.16 4.40
CA GLY A 73 -23.31 4.26 4.77
C GLY A 73 -23.68 3.25 3.68
N GLU A 74 -22.89 3.15 2.61
CA GLU A 74 -23.09 2.13 1.58
C GLU A 74 -22.60 0.76 2.07
N THR A 75 -23.29 -0.30 1.67
CA THR A 75 -22.87 -1.67 1.97
C THR A 75 -21.74 -2.08 1.04
N VAL A 76 -20.57 -2.38 1.61
CA VAL A 76 -19.42 -2.92 0.88
C VAL A 76 -19.11 -4.33 1.39
N PRO A 77 -19.00 -5.33 0.50
CA PRO A 77 -18.58 -6.68 0.85
C PRO A 77 -17.24 -6.71 1.58
N LEU A 78 -17.12 -7.59 2.58
CA LEU A 78 -15.94 -7.66 3.44
C LEU A 78 -14.65 -7.96 2.66
N ASP A 79 -14.71 -8.85 1.66
CA ASP A 79 -13.57 -9.21 0.81
C ASP A 79 -13.06 -8.00 0.01
N ARG A 80 -13.96 -7.15 -0.48
CA ARG A 80 -13.59 -5.92 -1.18
C ARG A 80 -13.00 -4.89 -0.22
N ALA A 81 -13.59 -4.72 0.95
CA ALA A 81 -13.14 -3.77 1.96
C ALA A 81 -11.75 -4.12 2.52
N LEU A 82 -11.44 -5.41 2.67
CA LEU A 82 -10.12 -5.91 3.05
C LEU A 82 -9.15 -5.94 1.87
N GLY A 83 -9.60 -6.34 0.69
CA GLY A 83 -8.80 -6.33 -0.55
C GLY A 83 -8.34 -4.93 -0.95
N ALA A 84 -9.00 -3.87 -0.46
CA ALA A 84 -8.54 -2.49 -0.62
C ALA A 84 -7.14 -2.27 0.01
N PHE A 85 -6.78 -2.98 1.10
CA PHE A 85 -5.42 -2.93 1.64
C PHE A 85 -4.40 -3.55 0.67
N ASP A 86 -4.75 -4.66 0.01
CA ASP A 86 -3.89 -5.33 -0.96
C ASP A 86 -3.56 -4.45 -2.17
N LEU A 87 -4.51 -3.63 -2.62
CA LEU A 87 -4.30 -2.70 -3.73
C LEU A 87 -3.26 -1.60 -3.43
N PHE A 88 -3.02 -1.26 -2.16
CA PHE A 88 -1.92 -0.36 -1.80
C PHE A 88 -0.55 -1.01 -1.94
N VAL A 89 -0.46 -2.33 -1.85
CA VAL A 89 0.79 -3.09 -1.75
C VAL A 89 1.07 -3.79 -3.09
N PRO A 90 2.02 -3.29 -3.92
CA PRO A 90 2.39 -3.93 -5.18
C PRO A 90 2.72 -5.43 -5.09
N GLU A 91 3.33 -5.87 -3.98
CA GLU A 91 3.68 -7.28 -3.72
C GLU A 91 2.44 -8.21 -3.66
N SER A 92 1.23 -7.68 -3.42
CA SER A 92 0.01 -8.50 -3.51
C SER A 92 -0.21 -9.07 -4.92
N GLY A 93 0.37 -8.40 -5.93
CA GLY A 93 0.26 -8.73 -7.34
C GLY A 93 -1.18 -8.73 -7.87
N TYR A 94 -2.15 -8.26 -7.09
CA TYR A 94 -3.55 -8.16 -7.52
C TYR A 94 -3.76 -6.83 -8.20
N GLY A 95 -4.34 -6.85 -9.40
CA GLY A 95 -4.62 -5.64 -10.16
C GLY A 95 -6.05 -5.12 -9.97
N SER A 96 -6.93 -5.88 -9.34
CA SER A 96 -8.31 -5.46 -9.05
C SER A 96 -8.88 -6.21 -7.86
N LEU A 97 -9.93 -5.64 -7.27
CA LEU A 97 -10.70 -6.31 -6.23
C LEU A 97 -11.46 -7.52 -6.77
N ASP A 98 -11.86 -7.47 -8.03
CA ASP A 98 -12.59 -8.57 -8.68
C ASP A 98 -11.70 -9.81 -8.82
N GLU A 99 -10.39 -9.65 -9.04
CA GLU A 99 -9.44 -10.77 -9.02
C GLU A 99 -9.43 -11.46 -7.64
N ILE A 100 -9.47 -10.71 -6.53
CA ILE A 100 -9.54 -11.27 -5.16
C ILE A 100 -10.85 -12.03 -4.95
N SER A 101 -11.98 -11.40 -5.29
CA SER A 101 -13.31 -12.04 -5.19
C SER A 101 -13.39 -13.29 -6.06
N ASN A 102 -12.79 -13.30 -7.26
CA ASN A 102 -12.75 -14.45 -8.15
C ASN A 102 -11.92 -15.61 -7.56
N THR A 103 -10.82 -15.31 -6.86
CA THR A 103 -10.03 -16.34 -6.15
C THR A 103 -10.86 -16.99 -5.03
N LEU A 104 -11.56 -16.18 -4.22
CA LEU A 104 -12.45 -16.68 -3.17
C LEU A 104 -13.63 -17.50 -3.74
N GLU A 105 -14.21 -17.05 -4.84
CA GLU A 105 -15.25 -17.79 -5.57
C GLU A 105 -14.70 -19.13 -6.10
N GLY A 106 -13.43 -19.15 -6.53
CA GLY A 106 -12.73 -20.39 -6.89
C GLY A 106 -12.62 -21.37 -5.73
N ILE A 107 -12.37 -20.89 -4.50
CA ILE A 107 -12.36 -21.71 -3.28
C ILE A 107 -13.75 -22.29 -3.02
N ALA A 108 -14.80 -21.47 -3.07
CA ALA A 108 -16.18 -21.93 -2.88
C ALA A 108 -16.59 -22.99 -3.91
N ARG A 109 -16.23 -22.80 -5.20
CA ARG A 109 -16.47 -23.80 -6.25
C ARG A 109 -15.75 -25.12 -5.97
N LYS A 110 -14.47 -25.09 -5.59
CA LYS A 110 -13.71 -26.31 -5.24
C LYS A 110 -14.31 -27.01 -4.02
N PHE A 111 -14.78 -26.26 -3.02
CA PHE A 111 -15.45 -26.83 -1.85
C PHE A 111 -16.74 -27.57 -2.24
N LEU A 112 -17.59 -26.98 -3.09
CA LEU A 112 -18.83 -27.61 -3.57
C LEU A 112 -18.54 -28.92 -4.33
N MET A 113 -17.47 -28.96 -5.14
CA MET A 113 -17.06 -30.19 -5.83
C MET A 113 -16.72 -31.34 -4.87
N HIS A 114 -16.15 -31.03 -3.69
CA HIS A 114 -15.84 -32.02 -2.66
C HIS A 114 -17.04 -32.33 -1.75
N HIS A 115 -18.05 -31.46 -1.71
CA HIS A 115 -19.23 -31.57 -0.85
C HIS A 115 -20.53 -31.34 -1.65
N PRO A 116 -20.88 -32.22 -2.62
CA PRO A 116 -22.03 -32.01 -3.50
C PRO A 116 -23.37 -31.95 -2.75
N ASP A 117 -23.47 -32.63 -1.60
CA ASP A 117 -24.66 -32.65 -0.76
C ASP A 117 -24.72 -31.51 0.29
N ILE A 118 -23.82 -30.51 0.22
CA ILE A 118 -23.73 -29.43 1.22
C ILE A 118 -25.06 -28.73 1.49
N HIS A 119 -25.90 -28.55 0.47
CA HIS A 119 -27.19 -27.88 0.59
C HIS A 119 -28.21 -28.63 1.44
N ARG A 120 -28.01 -29.94 1.66
CA ARG A 120 -28.88 -30.79 2.50
C ARG A 120 -28.48 -30.78 3.97
N LEU A 121 -27.30 -30.23 4.30
CA LEU A 121 -26.80 -30.21 5.66
C LEU A 121 -27.45 -29.09 6.49
N THR A 122 -27.54 -29.31 7.81
CA THR A 122 -27.93 -28.28 8.78
C THR A 122 -26.93 -27.13 8.80
N CYS A 123 -27.30 -25.97 9.35
CA CYS A 123 -26.38 -24.84 9.42
C CYS A 123 -25.10 -25.19 10.20
N ARG A 124 -25.23 -25.92 11.31
CA ARG A 124 -24.09 -26.42 12.10
C ARG A 124 -23.20 -27.36 11.29
N ALA A 125 -23.80 -28.31 10.57
CA ALA A 125 -23.04 -29.27 9.78
C ALA A 125 -22.33 -28.60 8.59
N LYS A 126 -22.97 -27.63 7.91
CA LYS A 126 -22.32 -26.79 6.89
C LYS A 126 -21.13 -26.03 7.47
N ALA A 127 -21.32 -25.36 8.61
CA ALA A 127 -20.27 -24.55 9.24
C ALA A 127 -19.02 -25.39 9.55
N LYS A 128 -19.20 -26.58 10.14
CA LYS A 128 -18.11 -27.52 10.42
C LYS A 128 -17.46 -28.07 9.15
N ALA A 129 -18.24 -28.42 8.13
CA ALA A 129 -17.70 -28.93 6.87
C ALA A 129 -16.82 -27.89 6.16
N ILE A 130 -17.24 -26.61 6.17
CA ILE A 130 -16.46 -25.51 5.59
C ILE A 130 -15.16 -25.31 6.37
N ALA A 131 -15.22 -25.26 7.71
CA ALA A 131 -14.02 -25.09 8.53
C ALA A 131 -13.02 -26.24 8.32
N ALA A 132 -13.51 -27.49 8.29
CA ALA A 132 -12.69 -28.67 8.04
C ALA A 132 -12.03 -28.61 6.66
N TYR A 133 -12.78 -28.24 5.61
CA TYR A 133 -12.22 -28.12 4.27
C TYR A 133 -11.15 -27.03 4.17
N LEU A 134 -11.40 -25.83 4.71
CA LEU A 134 -10.44 -24.73 4.65
C LEU A 134 -9.14 -25.10 5.37
N LYS A 135 -9.25 -25.71 6.55
CA LYS A 135 -8.10 -26.19 7.32
C LYS A 135 -7.34 -27.31 6.59
N ALA A 136 -8.04 -28.29 6.03
CA ALA A 136 -7.41 -29.42 5.33
C ALA A 136 -6.71 -29.03 4.02
N ASN A 137 -7.05 -27.87 3.44
CA ASN A 137 -6.45 -27.35 2.21
C ASN A 137 -5.47 -26.19 2.47
N ASP A 138 -5.03 -25.99 3.72
CA ASP A 138 -4.13 -24.91 4.11
C ASP A 138 -4.63 -23.53 3.62
N LEU A 139 -5.91 -23.20 3.82
CA LEU A 139 -6.52 -21.94 3.38
C LEU A 139 -6.72 -20.93 4.54
N THR A 140 -6.47 -21.34 5.77
CA THR A 140 -6.60 -20.53 6.99
C THR A 140 -5.52 -20.90 8.01
N GLY A 141 -5.23 -19.98 8.93
CA GLY A 141 -4.22 -20.17 9.97
C GLY A 141 -2.81 -19.78 9.52
N ILE A 142 -1.83 -20.13 10.36
CA ILE A 142 -0.41 -19.92 10.10
C ILE A 142 0.30 -21.27 10.28
N LYS A 143 1.16 -21.65 9.33
CA LYS A 143 1.91 -22.90 9.40
C LYS A 143 2.95 -22.89 10.51
N ASN A 144 3.25 -24.08 11.03
CA ASN A 144 4.27 -24.26 12.05
C ASN A 144 5.63 -23.73 11.57
N GLY A 145 6.31 -22.96 12.43
CA GLY A 145 7.62 -22.36 12.12
C GLY A 145 7.56 -21.00 11.43
N ARG A 146 6.36 -20.44 11.21
CA ARG A 146 6.18 -19.07 10.70
C ARG A 146 5.89 -18.10 11.84
N GLU A 147 6.35 -16.87 11.69
CA GLU A 147 6.17 -15.83 12.70
C GLU A 147 4.76 -15.24 12.61
N TYR A 148 4.04 -15.26 13.74
CA TYR A 148 2.70 -14.68 13.85
C TYR A 148 2.66 -13.20 13.43
N ASP A 149 3.70 -12.45 13.80
CA ASP A 149 3.79 -10.99 13.65
C ASP A 149 4.26 -10.51 12.26
N THR A 150 4.21 -11.39 11.26
CA THR A 150 4.58 -11.05 9.88
C THR A 150 3.53 -10.11 9.26
N LEU A 151 3.99 -8.98 8.69
CA LEU A 151 3.11 -7.93 8.14
C LEU A 151 2.17 -8.48 7.04
N GLN A 152 2.69 -9.34 6.16
CA GLN A 152 1.96 -9.98 5.05
C GLN A 152 0.69 -10.72 5.50
N HIS A 153 0.67 -11.28 6.71
CA HIS A 153 -0.47 -12.05 7.20
C HIS A 153 -1.73 -11.20 7.48
N ASN A 154 -1.64 -9.87 7.36
CA ASN A 154 -2.76 -8.93 7.48
C ASN A 154 -3.53 -8.71 6.17
N PHE A 155 -3.03 -9.22 5.04
CA PHE A 155 -3.55 -8.91 3.71
C PHE A 155 -4.28 -10.11 3.12
N LEU A 156 -5.50 -9.88 2.66
CA LEU A 156 -6.38 -10.95 2.16
C LEU A 156 -5.87 -11.51 0.85
N GLY A 157 -5.55 -10.65 -0.10
CA GLY A 157 -4.97 -11.03 -1.38
C GLY A 157 -3.64 -11.76 -1.21
N ILE A 158 -2.70 -11.22 -0.43
CA ILE A 158 -1.41 -11.90 -0.19
C ILE A 158 -1.63 -13.31 0.38
N ALA A 159 -2.52 -13.47 1.38
CA ALA A 159 -2.85 -14.78 1.91
C ALA A 159 -3.45 -15.73 0.84
N LEU A 160 -4.30 -15.23 -0.05
CA LEU A 160 -4.91 -16.04 -1.12
C LEU A 160 -3.94 -16.43 -2.25
N LYS A 161 -2.78 -15.80 -2.34
CA LYS A 161 -1.74 -16.10 -3.34
C LYS A 161 -0.56 -16.88 -2.77
N ASP A 162 -0.27 -16.71 -1.48
CA ASP A 162 0.73 -17.52 -0.80
C ASP A 162 0.33 -18.99 -0.94
N PRO A 163 1.16 -19.86 -1.54
CA PRO A 163 0.89 -21.29 -1.61
C PRO A 163 0.61 -21.92 -0.24
N GLU A 164 1.14 -21.32 0.84
CA GLU A 164 0.93 -21.76 2.21
C GLU A 164 -0.23 -21.06 2.94
N HIS A 165 -0.85 -20.05 2.31
CA HIS A 165 -1.95 -19.19 2.82
C HIS A 165 -1.85 -18.75 4.28
N ASN A 166 -0.66 -18.33 4.72
CA ASN A 166 -0.49 -17.84 6.08
C ASN A 166 -1.33 -16.56 6.30
N SER A 167 -2.23 -16.60 7.28
CA SER A 167 -3.19 -15.54 7.53
C SER A 167 -3.49 -15.37 9.01
N LEU A 168 -3.58 -14.12 9.48
CA LEU A 168 -4.01 -13.81 10.84
C LEU A 168 -5.47 -14.18 11.07
N PRO A 169 -5.93 -14.28 12.34
CA PRO A 169 -7.31 -14.65 12.66
C PRO A 169 -8.38 -13.86 11.92
N LEU A 170 -8.16 -12.55 11.73
CA LEU A 170 -9.05 -11.67 11.00
C LEU A 170 -9.21 -12.10 9.53
N ILE A 171 -8.11 -12.39 8.85
CA ILE A 171 -8.11 -12.80 7.44
C ILE A 171 -8.66 -14.21 7.28
N SER A 172 -8.31 -15.13 8.18
CA SER A 172 -8.90 -16.48 8.22
C SER A 172 -10.43 -16.42 8.41
N ALA A 173 -10.93 -15.56 9.30
CA ALA A 173 -12.36 -15.35 9.50
C ALA A 173 -13.03 -14.76 8.26
N ALA A 174 -12.38 -13.81 7.56
CA ALA A 174 -12.91 -13.23 6.33
C ALA A 174 -13.04 -14.26 5.19
N ILE A 175 -12.02 -15.11 4.99
CA ILE A 175 -12.05 -16.22 4.01
C ILE A 175 -13.19 -17.18 4.34
N TYR A 176 -13.30 -17.60 5.60
CA TYR A 176 -14.39 -18.48 6.05
C TYR A 176 -15.76 -17.86 5.80
N CYS A 177 -15.98 -16.61 6.21
CA CYS A 177 -17.27 -15.93 6.05
C CYS A 177 -17.68 -15.86 4.58
N TYR A 178 -16.75 -15.53 3.68
CA TYR A 178 -17.04 -15.48 2.25
C TYR A 178 -17.55 -16.85 1.74
N VAL A 179 -16.84 -17.93 2.05
CA VAL A 179 -17.23 -19.29 1.61
C VAL A 179 -18.55 -19.69 2.25
N ALA A 180 -18.72 -19.48 3.56
CA ALA A 180 -19.95 -19.79 4.30
C ALA A 180 -21.19 -19.12 3.71
N GLN A 181 -21.10 -17.83 3.39
CA GLN A 181 -22.20 -17.07 2.81
C GLN A 181 -22.62 -17.61 1.42
N LYS A 182 -21.69 -18.16 0.62
CA LYS A 182 -22.01 -18.80 -0.67
C LYS A 182 -22.91 -20.03 -0.52
N PHE A 183 -22.94 -20.66 0.65
CA PHE A 183 -23.78 -21.83 0.94
C PHE A 183 -25.00 -21.51 1.84
N GLY A 184 -25.33 -20.22 1.92
CA GLY A 184 -26.53 -19.71 2.59
C GLY A 184 -26.42 -19.65 4.11
N LEU A 185 -25.20 -19.63 4.66
CA LEU A 185 -25.00 -19.37 6.09
C LEU A 185 -24.97 -17.87 6.37
N ASP A 186 -25.66 -17.46 7.43
CA ASP A 186 -25.58 -16.12 8.00
C ASP A 186 -24.32 -16.02 8.89
N ALA A 187 -23.16 -15.97 8.23
CA ALA A 187 -21.84 -16.02 8.86
C ALA A 187 -21.16 -14.64 8.82
N HIS A 188 -20.72 -14.17 9.99
CA HIS A 188 -20.08 -12.87 10.14
C HIS A 188 -18.83 -12.95 11.01
N PRO A 189 -17.82 -12.10 10.79
CA PRO A 189 -16.74 -11.93 11.75
C PRO A 189 -17.32 -11.55 13.12
N CYS A 190 -16.67 -12.00 14.19
CA CYS A 190 -16.97 -11.66 15.57
C CYS A 190 -15.69 -11.12 16.21
N GLY A 191 -15.64 -9.80 16.41
CA GLY A 191 -14.49 -9.11 16.94
C GLY A 191 -14.28 -9.44 18.43
N PHE A 192 -13.29 -10.26 18.74
CA PHE A 192 -12.96 -10.67 20.10
C PHE A 192 -11.63 -10.03 20.57
N PRO A 193 -11.36 -9.78 21.86
CA PRO A 193 -10.04 -9.27 22.26
C PRO A 193 -8.90 -10.18 21.77
N PHE A 194 -7.89 -9.59 21.11
CA PHE A 194 -6.72 -10.29 20.55
C PHE A 194 -7.00 -11.35 19.46
N HIS A 195 -8.27 -11.64 19.12
CA HIS A 195 -8.64 -12.67 18.13
C HIS A 195 -9.87 -12.28 17.30
N VAL A 196 -10.13 -12.94 16.18
CA VAL A 196 -11.40 -12.78 15.44
C VAL A 196 -12.01 -14.15 15.24
N HIS A 197 -13.19 -14.34 15.81
CA HIS A 197 -14.00 -15.54 15.60
C HIS A 197 -14.96 -15.31 14.43
N VAL A 198 -15.71 -16.34 14.07
CA VAL A 198 -16.87 -16.23 13.19
C VAL A 198 -18.12 -16.60 13.98
N ILE A 199 -19.14 -15.76 13.94
CA ILE A 199 -20.47 -16.07 14.44
C ILE A 199 -21.32 -16.57 13.27
N VAL A 200 -22.03 -17.68 13.46
CA VAL A 200 -23.00 -18.21 12.49
C VAL A 200 -24.37 -18.22 13.13
N LYS A 201 -25.29 -17.46 12.54
CA LYS A 201 -26.66 -17.33 13.01
C LYS A 201 -27.58 -18.30 12.28
N PRO A 202 -28.55 -18.91 12.98
CA PRO A 202 -29.57 -19.70 12.32
C PRO A 202 -30.61 -18.80 11.63
N PRO A 203 -31.37 -19.34 10.66
CA PRO A 203 -32.49 -18.63 10.06
C PRO A 203 -33.56 -18.26 11.11
N ILE A 204 -34.27 -17.16 10.88
CA ILE A 204 -35.36 -16.69 11.76
C ILE A 204 -36.38 -17.81 11.97
N GLY A 205 -36.67 -18.13 13.22
CA GLY A 205 -37.64 -19.16 13.60
C GLY A 205 -37.09 -20.59 13.67
N PHE A 206 -35.77 -20.78 13.50
CA PHE A 206 -35.12 -22.08 13.58
C PHE A 206 -33.91 -22.05 14.52
N ASP A 207 -33.54 -23.20 15.08
CA ASP A 207 -32.24 -23.40 15.69
C ASP A 207 -31.16 -23.70 14.63
N ILE A 208 -29.89 -23.78 15.06
CA ILE A 208 -28.75 -24.02 14.16
C ILE A 208 -28.75 -25.43 13.54
N ASP A 209 -29.52 -26.35 14.09
CA ASP A 209 -29.68 -27.72 13.61
C ASP A 209 -30.92 -27.87 12.69
N GLY A 210 -31.66 -26.79 12.47
CA GLY A 210 -32.80 -26.73 11.53
C GLY A 210 -34.14 -27.09 12.15
N ASN A 211 -34.26 -27.19 13.47
CA ASN A 211 -35.54 -27.43 14.14
C ASN A 211 -36.29 -26.11 14.32
N ALA A 212 -37.61 -26.13 14.10
CA ALA A 212 -38.45 -24.96 14.31
C ALA A 212 -38.50 -24.58 15.80
N LEU A 213 -38.30 -23.30 16.10
CA LEU A 213 -38.39 -22.76 17.45
C LEU A 213 -39.83 -22.37 17.78
N GLY A 214 -40.20 -22.54 19.04
CA GLY A 214 -41.49 -22.07 19.56
C GLY A 214 -41.59 -20.54 19.54
N PRO A 215 -42.81 -19.97 19.57
CA PRO A 215 -43.01 -18.52 19.60
C PRO A 215 -42.28 -17.87 20.78
N GLY A 216 -41.47 -16.84 20.49
CA GLY A 216 -40.74 -16.08 21.51
C GLY A 216 -39.44 -16.72 22.02
N ILE A 217 -39.03 -17.87 21.46
CA ILE A 217 -37.71 -18.45 21.75
C ILE A 217 -36.68 -17.82 20.82
N GLU A 218 -35.66 -17.17 21.39
CA GLU A 218 -34.53 -16.65 20.63
C GLU A 218 -33.60 -17.77 20.17
N SER A 219 -33.14 -17.66 18.93
CA SER A 219 -32.23 -18.61 18.33
C SER A 219 -30.79 -18.34 18.80
N VAL A 220 -30.06 -19.38 19.19
CA VAL A 220 -28.69 -19.25 19.69
C VAL A 220 -27.69 -19.45 18.53
N PRO A 221 -26.76 -18.51 18.31
CA PRO A 221 -25.71 -18.66 17.31
C PRO A 221 -24.64 -19.66 17.75
N ILE A 222 -23.84 -20.13 16.80
CA ILE A 222 -22.61 -20.87 17.08
C ILE A 222 -21.39 -20.03 16.71
N TYR A 223 -20.24 -20.35 17.30
CA TYR A 223 -18.98 -19.67 17.02
C TYR A 223 -17.97 -20.64 16.41
N MET A 224 -17.24 -20.18 15.41
CA MET A 224 -16.16 -20.92 14.76
C MET A 224 -14.84 -20.16 14.93
N ASP A 225 -13.74 -20.90 14.99
CA ASP A 225 -12.39 -20.35 14.99
C ASP A 225 -11.59 -20.92 13.82
N PRO A 226 -11.83 -20.45 12.59
CA PRO A 226 -11.21 -21.00 11.38
C PRO A 226 -9.68 -20.86 11.38
N PHE A 227 -9.11 -20.02 12.26
CA PHE A 227 -7.66 -19.89 12.42
C PHE A 227 -7.06 -21.06 13.21
N ARG A 228 -7.76 -21.61 14.22
CA ARG A 228 -7.22 -22.68 15.09
C ARG A 228 -7.84 -24.05 14.80
N SER A 229 -9.12 -24.08 14.46
CA SER A 229 -9.93 -25.29 14.58
C SER A 229 -11.03 -25.38 13.52
N ASP A 230 -11.40 -26.61 13.22
CA ASP A 230 -12.60 -26.98 12.46
C ASP A 230 -13.80 -27.33 13.37
N ALA A 231 -13.56 -27.37 14.69
CA ALA A 231 -14.60 -27.56 15.69
C ALA A 231 -15.29 -26.24 16.07
N GLU A 232 -16.53 -26.38 16.54
CA GLU A 232 -17.28 -25.29 17.14
C GLU A 232 -16.60 -24.80 18.44
N THR A 233 -16.52 -23.48 18.58
CA THR A 233 -16.08 -22.82 19.80
C THR A 233 -17.28 -22.58 20.70
N HIS A 234 -17.27 -23.19 21.88
CA HIS A 234 -18.37 -23.02 22.82
C HIS A 234 -18.41 -21.60 23.38
N VAL A 235 -19.59 -20.97 23.39
CA VAL A 235 -19.79 -19.60 23.92
C VAL A 235 -19.34 -19.48 25.38
N ALA A 236 -19.48 -20.53 26.19
CA ALA A 236 -19.00 -20.57 27.56
C ALA A 236 -17.48 -20.37 27.66
N SER A 237 -16.71 -20.88 26.69
CA SER A 237 -15.27 -20.66 26.62
C SER A 237 -14.92 -19.20 26.29
N LEU A 238 -15.68 -18.56 25.41
CA LEU A 238 -15.52 -17.14 25.07
C LEU A 238 -15.87 -16.24 26.27
N GLN A 239 -17.01 -16.50 26.92
CA GLN A 239 -17.43 -15.80 28.13
C GLN A 239 -16.40 -15.95 29.25
N HIS A 240 -15.86 -17.16 29.44
CA HIS A 240 -14.79 -17.39 30.42
C HIS A 240 -13.53 -16.57 30.10
N GLN A 241 -13.12 -16.45 28.83
CA GLN A 241 -11.99 -15.61 28.44
C GLN A 241 -12.28 -14.12 28.68
N LEU A 242 -13.48 -13.63 28.38
CA LEU A 242 -13.85 -12.24 28.65
C LEU A 242 -13.91 -11.94 30.16
N ASN A 243 -14.45 -12.87 30.95
CA ASN A 243 -14.42 -12.80 32.41
C ASN A 243 -12.98 -12.71 32.93
N PHE A 244 -12.07 -13.51 32.38
CA PHE A 244 -10.65 -13.48 32.74
C PHE A 244 -9.98 -12.14 32.40
N LEU A 245 -10.42 -11.47 31.34
CA LEU A 245 -10.00 -10.11 30.98
C LEU A 245 -10.66 -9.02 31.85
N GLY A 246 -11.50 -9.39 32.81
CA GLY A 246 -12.13 -8.47 33.76
C GLY A 246 -13.41 -7.79 33.26
N LEU A 247 -14.01 -8.26 32.16
CA LEU A 247 -15.24 -7.68 31.60
C LEU A 247 -16.49 -8.20 32.31
N SER A 248 -17.36 -7.29 32.73
CA SER A 248 -18.69 -7.64 33.26
C SER A 248 -19.61 -8.21 32.17
N VAL A 249 -20.70 -8.88 32.57
CA VAL A 249 -21.66 -9.49 31.62
C VAL A 249 -22.21 -8.46 30.61
N ALA A 250 -22.46 -7.23 31.04
CA ALA A 250 -22.94 -6.16 30.15
C ALA A 250 -21.89 -5.74 29.11
N GLU A 251 -20.60 -5.75 29.48
CA GLU A 251 -19.48 -5.39 28.61
C GLU A 251 -19.06 -6.53 27.66
N GLN A 252 -19.55 -7.76 27.89
CA GLN A 252 -19.26 -8.91 27.04
C GLN A 252 -20.07 -8.91 25.74
N SER A 253 -21.29 -8.38 25.77
CA SER A 253 -22.23 -8.44 24.64
C SER A 253 -21.61 -7.97 23.32
N PRO A 254 -20.90 -6.82 23.24
CA PRO A 254 -20.26 -6.37 22.00
C PRO A 254 -19.23 -7.35 21.42
N TYR A 255 -18.58 -8.17 22.26
CA TYR A 255 -17.56 -9.15 21.84
C TYR A 255 -18.14 -10.52 21.48
N LEU A 256 -19.45 -10.70 21.65
CA LEU A 256 -20.18 -11.92 21.31
C LEU A 256 -21.19 -11.69 20.17
N ASN A 257 -21.25 -10.47 19.62
CA ASN A 257 -22.07 -10.15 18.46
C ASN A 257 -21.22 -10.12 17.17
N GLU A 258 -21.89 -10.06 16.03
CA GLU A 258 -21.25 -9.83 14.75
C GLU A 258 -20.56 -8.46 14.71
N SER A 259 -19.39 -8.45 14.08
CA SER A 259 -18.69 -7.23 13.72
C SER A 259 -18.96 -6.88 12.26
N TRP A 260 -19.34 -5.62 12.05
CA TRP A 260 -19.63 -5.10 10.72
C TRP A 260 -18.34 -4.78 9.96
N THR A 261 -18.45 -4.67 8.63
CA THR A 261 -17.32 -4.35 7.74
C THR A 261 -16.43 -3.19 8.23
N PRO A 262 -16.95 -1.99 8.62
CA PRO A 262 -16.10 -0.90 9.10
C PRO A 262 -15.26 -1.27 10.33
N GLU A 263 -15.82 -2.03 11.28
CA GLU A 263 -15.11 -2.46 12.48
C GLU A 263 -13.94 -3.38 12.15
N ILE A 264 -14.15 -4.30 11.20
CA ILE A 264 -13.12 -5.22 10.75
C ILE A 264 -12.03 -4.50 9.95
N VAL A 265 -12.38 -3.51 9.12
CA VAL A 265 -11.40 -2.67 8.42
C VAL A 265 -10.54 -1.86 9.40
N ILE A 266 -11.17 -1.20 10.40
CA ILE A 266 -10.44 -0.45 11.45
C ILE A 266 -9.52 -1.39 12.24
N ARG A 267 -9.98 -2.60 12.53
CA ARG A 267 -9.17 -3.61 13.22
C ARG A 267 -7.98 -4.08 12.38
N CYS A 268 -8.17 -4.31 11.08
CA CYS A 268 -7.09 -4.63 10.15
C CYS A 268 -6.04 -3.51 10.10
N SER A 269 -6.49 -2.24 9.98
CA SER A 269 -5.62 -1.06 10.07
C SER A 269 -4.80 -1.03 11.38
N THR A 270 -5.46 -1.29 12.51
CA THR A 270 -4.82 -1.31 13.83
C THR A 270 -3.77 -2.42 13.93
N ASN A 271 -4.06 -3.61 13.39
CA ASN A 271 -3.09 -4.71 13.34
C ASN A 271 -1.86 -4.31 12.52
N ILE A 272 -2.05 -3.75 11.32
CA ILE A 272 -0.95 -3.27 10.45
C ILE A 272 -0.10 -2.24 11.20
N MET A 273 -0.72 -1.22 11.81
CA MET A 273 -0.01 -0.18 12.57
C MET A 273 0.75 -0.74 13.78
N SER A 274 0.19 -1.73 14.47
CA SER A 274 0.85 -2.42 15.57
C SER A 274 2.11 -3.16 15.12
N GLN A 275 2.02 -3.89 14.00
CA GLN A 275 3.19 -4.62 13.46
C GLN A 275 4.28 -3.69 12.95
N LEU A 276 3.92 -2.58 12.31
CA LEU A 276 4.88 -1.59 11.84
C LEU A 276 5.67 -0.91 12.98
N ARG A 277 5.04 -0.70 14.13
CA ARG A 277 5.74 -0.20 15.33
C ARG A 277 6.81 -1.19 15.79
N ARG A 278 6.49 -2.49 15.83
CA ARG A 278 7.45 -3.55 16.21
C ARG A 278 8.59 -3.72 15.21
N LEU A 279 8.32 -3.60 13.90
CA LEU A 279 9.37 -3.62 12.87
C LEU A 279 10.40 -2.49 13.06
N SER A 280 9.94 -1.31 13.47
CA SER A 280 10.82 -0.18 13.77
C SER A 280 11.72 -0.42 15.00
N GLU A 281 11.39 -1.41 15.83
CA GLU A 281 12.11 -1.78 17.06
C GLU A 281 13.09 -2.95 16.86
N GLY A 282 13.33 -3.40 15.61
CA GLY A 282 14.41 -4.33 15.27
C GLY A 282 13.98 -5.71 14.75
N ALA A 283 12.72 -5.90 14.35
CA ALA A 283 12.30 -7.13 13.65
C ALA A 283 12.76 -7.14 12.18
N SER A 284 13.02 -8.34 11.64
CA SER A 284 13.44 -8.52 10.25
C SER A 284 12.30 -8.13 9.30
N ALA A 285 12.57 -7.20 8.38
CA ALA A 285 11.61 -6.86 7.33
C ALA A 285 11.63 -7.94 6.23
N HIS A 286 10.59 -8.77 6.16
CA HIS A 286 10.35 -9.67 5.03
C HIS A 286 9.72 -8.97 3.81
N MET A 287 9.56 -7.65 3.85
CA MET A 287 8.98 -6.81 2.79
C MET A 287 9.92 -5.67 2.43
N SER A 288 9.83 -5.17 1.19
CA SER A 288 10.55 -3.96 0.81
C SER A 288 10.10 -2.72 1.61
N VAL A 289 10.98 -1.72 1.73
CA VAL A 289 10.65 -0.44 2.39
C VAL A 289 9.44 0.25 1.73
N GLU A 290 9.32 0.16 0.40
CA GLU A 290 8.19 0.73 -0.34
C GLU A 290 6.86 0.09 0.09
N ASN A 291 6.84 -1.23 0.23
CA ASN A 291 5.63 -1.94 0.65
C ASN A 291 5.28 -1.66 2.11
N ILE A 292 6.28 -1.46 2.98
CA ILE A 292 6.08 -1.01 4.36
C ILE A 292 5.42 0.37 4.40
N LEU A 293 5.93 1.33 3.60
CA LEU A 293 5.36 2.68 3.51
C LEU A 293 3.94 2.64 2.94
N SER A 294 3.69 1.85 1.90
CA SER A 294 2.36 1.66 1.33
C SER A 294 1.37 1.01 2.31
N ALA A 295 1.79 -0.03 3.04
CA ALA A 295 0.98 -0.67 4.08
C ALA A 295 0.60 0.33 5.19
N LYS A 296 1.58 1.13 5.64
CA LYS A 296 1.35 2.22 6.61
C LYS A 296 0.33 3.21 6.07
N TYR A 297 0.47 3.60 4.81
CA TYR A 297 -0.43 4.56 4.18
C TYR A 297 -1.86 4.02 4.04
N ALA A 298 -2.02 2.75 3.66
CA ALA A 298 -3.31 2.06 3.61
C ALA A 298 -4.01 2.04 4.99
N ALA A 299 -3.25 1.73 6.04
CA ALA A 299 -3.74 1.73 7.41
C ALA A 299 -4.18 3.12 7.89
N LEU A 300 -3.40 4.17 7.60
CA LEU A 300 -3.77 5.54 7.94
C LEU A 300 -4.98 6.03 7.15
N TRP A 301 -5.07 5.75 5.85
CA TRP A 301 -6.23 6.08 5.01
C TRP A 301 -7.53 5.48 5.57
N SER A 302 -7.53 4.17 5.78
CA SER A 302 -8.70 3.45 6.30
C SER A 302 -9.09 3.92 7.69
N ALA A 303 -8.12 4.15 8.58
CA ALA A 303 -8.37 4.65 9.93
C ALA A 303 -8.97 6.07 9.91
N ILE A 304 -8.37 7.01 9.18
CA ILE A 304 -8.84 8.40 9.14
C ILE A 304 -10.24 8.49 8.53
N LEU A 305 -10.51 7.74 7.45
CA LEU A 305 -11.82 7.74 6.80
C LEU A 305 -12.92 7.16 7.70
N LEU A 306 -12.66 6.02 8.36
CA LEU A 306 -13.70 5.29 9.08
C LEU A 306 -13.86 5.71 10.55
N LEU A 307 -12.80 6.20 11.21
CA LEU A 307 -12.91 6.75 12.56
C LEU A 307 -13.46 8.18 12.54
N GLY A 308 -13.06 8.97 11.54
CA GLY A 308 -13.43 10.38 11.41
C GLY A 308 -13.05 11.23 12.63
N PRO A 309 -13.58 12.46 12.72
CA PRO A 309 -13.36 13.34 13.87
C PRO A 309 -14.08 12.88 15.15
N SER A 310 -14.93 11.85 15.07
CA SER A 310 -15.68 11.29 16.21
C SER A 310 -14.79 10.59 17.25
N ARG A 311 -13.53 10.28 16.90
CA ARG A 311 -12.52 9.72 17.81
C ARG A 311 -11.27 10.61 17.85
N PRO A 312 -11.32 11.75 18.57
CA PRO A 312 -10.30 12.79 18.50
C PRO A 312 -8.91 12.35 18.98
N ALA A 313 -8.82 11.38 19.91
CA ALA A 313 -7.55 10.89 20.43
C ALA A 313 -6.76 10.11 19.38
N GLU A 314 -7.38 9.11 18.75
CA GLU A 314 -6.76 8.33 17.68
C GLU A 314 -6.49 9.20 16.45
N PHE A 315 -7.42 10.09 16.13
CA PHE A 315 -7.28 11.04 15.03
C PHE A 315 -6.04 11.95 15.18
N SER A 316 -5.84 12.55 16.35
CA SER A 316 -4.72 13.45 16.62
C SER A 316 -3.35 12.75 16.46
N HIS A 317 -3.31 11.44 16.64
CA HIS A 317 -2.09 10.65 16.43
C HIS A 317 -1.87 10.31 14.94
N TYR A 318 -2.93 9.94 14.20
CA TYR A 318 -2.80 9.46 12.83
C TYR A 318 -2.67 10.57 11.77
N MET A 319 -3.31 11.72 11.96
CA MET A 319 -3.30 12.78 10.94
C MET A 319 -1.89 13.34 10.63
N PRO A 320 -1.03 13.66 11.62
CA PRO A 320 0.32 14.14 11.32
C PRO A 320 1.15 13.11 10.55
N LEU A 321 1.08 11.83 10.95
CA LEU A 321 1.76 10.72 10.27
C LEU A 321 1.27 10.55 8.83
N PHE A 322 -0.04 10.73 8.61
CA PHE A 322 -0.66 10.66 7.29
C PHE A 322 -0.19 11.78 6.38
N MET A 323 -0.22 13.02 6.86
CA MET A 323 0.19 14.19 6.06
C MET A 323 1.68 14.18 5.75
N GLU A 324 2.53 13.77 6.70
CA GLU A 324 3.97 13.58 6.45
C GLU A 324 4.22 12.53 5.38
N LEU A 325 3.60 11.36 5.52
CA LEU A 325 3.76 10.25 4.58
C LEU A 325 3.24 10.61 3.18
N TYR A 326 2.10 11.29 3.10
CA TYR A 326 1.56 11.84 1.85
C TYR A 326 2.54 12.80 1.19
N ALA A 327 2.97 13.84 1.91
CA ALA A 327 3.77 14.90 1.32
C ALA A 327 5.13 14.40 0.83
N LYS A 328 5.70 13.41 1.53
CA LYS A 328 7.02 12.86 1.24
C LYS A 328 7.01 11.75 0.19
N GLU A 329 6.09 10.80 0.31
CA GLU A 329 6.12 9.54 -0.45
C GLU A 329 5.01 9.43 -1.50
N PHE A 330 3.85 10.09 -1.30
CA PHE A 330 2.67 9.95 -2.17
C PHE A 330 2.08 11.28 -2.68
N PRO A 331 2.90 12.22 -3.19
CA PRO A 331 2.42 13.55 -3.58
C PRO A 331 1.38 13.51 -4.72
N SER A 332 1.39 12.49 -5.59
CA SER A 332 0.41 12.34 -6.67
C SER A 332 -1.03 12.10 -6.18
N ASP A 333 -1.21 11.78 -4.89
CA ASP A 333 -2.51 11.49 -4.28
C ASP A 333 -3.22 12.77 -3.78
N THR A 334 -2.70 13.97 -4.06
CA THR A 334 -3.31 15.27 -3.65
C THR A 334 -4.81 15.32 -3.91
N TYR A 335 -5.26 14.85 -5.07
CA TYR A 335 -6.69 14.88 -5.43
C TYR A 335 -7.53 13.90 -4.58
N LEU A 336 -6.95 12.78 -4.13
CA LEU A 336 -7.64 11.84 -3.24
C LEU A 336 -7.88 12.50 -1.89
N ILE A 337 -6.88 13.21 -1.35
CA ILE A 337 -6.99 13.92 -0.07
C ILE A 337 -8.00 15.05 -0.17
N GLU A 338 -7.95 15.84 -1.24
CA GLU A 338 -8.94 16.90 -1.50
C GLU A 338 -10.36 16.34 -1.58
N ARG A 339 -10.54 15.21 -2.25
CA ARG A 339 -11.87 14.60 -2.45
C ARG A 339 -12.41 13.90 -1.21
N HIS A 340 -11.56 13.18 -0.48
CA HIS A 340 -12.00 12.22 0.53
C HIS A 340 -11.65 12.62 1.95
N ILE A 341 -10.62 13.44 2.19
CA ILE A 341 -10.16 13.83 3.53
C ILE A 341 -10.56 15.26 3.87
N ALA A 342 -10.27 16.24 3.01
CA ALA A 342 -10.58 17.64 3.29
C ALA A 342 -12.06 17.87 3.71
N PRO A 343 -13.07 17.24 3.05
CA PRO A 343 -14.47 17.43 3.43
C PRO A 343 -14.84 16.93 4.83
N LEU A 344 -14.03 16.06 5.46
CA LEU A 344 -14.25 15.58 6.84
C LEU A 344 -14.11 16.70 7.85
N PHE A 345 -13.32 17.71 7.50
CA PHE A 345 -12.84 18.74 8.41
C PHE A 345 -13.49 20.10 8.14
N HIS A 346 -14.43 20.19 7.21
CA HIS A 346 -15.04 21.46 6.83
C HIS A 346 -15.53 22.24 8.09
N GLY A 347 -15.02 23.46 8.26
CA GLY A 347 -15.34 24.33 9.41
C GLY A 347 -14.38 24.20 10.61
N THR A 348 -13.33 23.38 10.53
CA THR A 348 -12.30 23.21 11.57
C THR A 348 -10.97 23.88 11.20
N LEU A 349 -10.05 24.02 12.16
CA LEU A 349 -8.70 24.55 11.92
C LEU A 349 -7.87 23.57 11.07
N GLU A 350 -8.06 22.27 11.29
CA GLU A 350 -7.42 21.19 10.56
C GLU A 350 -7.69 21.28 9.06
N HIS A 351 -8.90 21.72 8.67
CA HIS A 351 -9.23 21.95 7.27
C HIS A 351 -8.36 23.00 6.60
N ALA A 352 -8.09 24.11 7.29
CA ALA A 352 -7.22 25.15 6.77
C ALA A 352 -5.79 24.62 6.56
N HIS A 353 -5.24 23.87 7.52
CA HIS A 353 -3.91 23.26 7.40
C HIS A 353 -3.84 22.22 6.28
N ILE A 354 -4.88 21.41 6.09
CA ILE A 354 -4.96 20.45 4.99
C ILE A 354 -4.95 21.21 3.65
N LEU A 355 -5.80 22.23 3.49
CA LEU A 355 -5.87 23.00 2.25
C LEU A 355 -4.56 23.75 1.96
N GLU A 356 -3.91 24.30 2.97
CA GLU A 356 -2.59 24.92 2.84
C GLU A 356 -1.55 23.91 2.37
N CYS A 357 -1.49 22.73 2.97
CA CYS A 357 -0.60 21.66 2.54
C CYS A 357 -0.87 21.24 1.07
N LEU A 358 -2.13 21.05 0.69
CA LEU A 358 -2.51 20.72 -0.70
C LEU A 358 -2.12 21.85 -1.67
N HIS A 359 -2.29 23.11 -1.26
CA HIS A 359 -1.88 24.27 -2.05
C HIS A 359 -0.36 24.33 -2.24
N VAL A 360 0.42 24.15 -1.18
CA VAL A 360 1.88 24.10 -1.25
C VAL A 360 2.34 22.98 -2.18
N MET A 361 1.75 21.79 -2.08
CA MET A 361 2.11 20.66 -2.94
C MET A 361 1.86 20.96 -4.42
N ARG A 362 0.73 21.59 -4.77
CA ARG A 362 0.44 22.04 -6.14
C ARG A 362 1.40 23.13 -6.60
N ALA A 363 1.61 24.15 -5.78
CA ALA A 363 2.52 25.24 -6.09
C ALA A 363 3.94 24.74 -6.38
N VAL A 364 4.44 23.79 -5.59
CA VAL A 364 5.75 23.15 -5.80
C VAL A 364 5.79 22.34 -7.11
N ASP A 365 4.72 21.63 -7.45
CA ASP A 365 4.64 20.84 -8.70
C ASP A 365 4.47 21.70 -9.96
N GLU A 366 3.82 22.87 -9.83
CA GLU A 366 3.61 23.84 -10.90
C GLU A 366 4.79 24.81 -11.08
N MET A 367 5.64 24.97 -10.06
CA MET A 367 6.73 25.94 -10.06
C MET A 367 7.72 25.65 -11.22
N PRO A 368 7.91 26.61 -12.15
CA PRO A 368 8.86 26.46 -13.24
C PRO A 368 10.27 26.21 -12.70
N LYS A 369 10.94 25.18 -13.23
CA LYS A 369 12.35 24.93 -12.93
C LYS A 369 13.21 26.05 -13.51
N GLN A 370 14.20 26.49 -12.75
CA GLN A 370 15.16 27.47 -13.23
C GLN A 370 16.05 26.83 -14.29
N VAL A 371 16.00 27.36 -15.52
CA VAL A 371 16.81 26.85 -16.63
C VAL A 371 18.30 27.11 -16.38
N LYS A 372 19.10 26.05 -16.35
CA LYS A 372 20.56 26.08 -16.22
C LYS A 372 21.20 25.72 -17.55
N ARG A 373 21.86 26.70 -18.17
CA ARG A 373 22.54 26.54 -19.47
C ARG A 373 24.05 26.37 -19.30
N ARG A 374 24.65 25.60 -20.20
CA ARG A 374 26.10 25.48 -20.31
C ARG A 374 26.66 26.68 -21.08
N ASN A 375 27.00 27.74 -20.35
CA ASN A 375 27.65 28.92 -20.92
C ASN A 375 29.19 28.80 -20.86
N PRO A 376 29.94 29.32 -21.85
CA PRO A 376 31.41 29.33 -21.82
C PRO A 376 32.02 30.09 -20.63
N GLY A 377 31.28 31.05 -20.05
CA GLY A 377 31.71 31.86 -18.91
C GLY A 377 31.47 31.23 -17.54
N HIS A 378 30.70 30.14 -17.46
CA HIS A 378 30.62 29.32 -16.25
C HIS A 378 31.79 28.35 -16.33
N MET A 379 32.83 28.57 -15.53
CA MET A 379 34.00 27.70 -15.47
C MET A 379 33.54 26.23 -15.43
N SER A 380 33.99 25.50 -16.45
CA SER A 380 33.49 24.23 -16.98
C SER A 380 32.86 23.27 -15.95
N VAL A 381 31.52 23.23 -15.90
CA VAL A 381 30.79 22.07 -15.36
C VAL A 381 31.25 20.85 -16.16
N LYS A 382 32.09 20.00 -15.56
CA LYS A 382 32.85 19.00 -16.30
C LYS A 382 32.01 17.81 -16.75
N TYR A 383 31.04 17.41 -15.93
CA TYR A 383 30.23 16.21 -16.14
C TYR A 383 28.80 16.57 -16.53
N ARG A 384 28.11 15.65 -17.21
CA ARG A 384 26.76 15.85 -17.77
C ARG A 384 25.71 15.04 -17.03
N VAL A 385 24.48 15.54 -17.03
CA VAL A 385 23.30 14.75 -16.62
C VAL A 385 23.27 13.46 -17.44
N GLY A 386 23.03 12.33 -16.76
CA GLY A 386 22.99 11.00 -17.33
C GLY A 386 24.29 10.21 -17.29
N GLN A 387 25.43 10.85 -16.97
CA GLN A 387 26.69 10.12 -16.83
C GLN A 387 26.70 9.25 -15.57
N VAL A 388 27.18 8.01 -15.74
CA VAL A 388 27.43 7.09 -14.63
C VAL A 388 28.81 7.34 -14.06
N PHE A 389 28.91 7.32 -12.74
CA PHE A 389 30.18 7.50 -12.05
C PHE A 389 30.29 6.61 -10.82
N ARG A 390 31.52 6.48 -10.33
CA ARG A 390 31.85 5.90 -9.03
C ARG A 390 32.38 6.99 -8.11
N HIS A 391 31.88 7.05 -6.88
CA HIS A 391 32.35 8.04 -5.92
C HIS A 391 33.78 7.70 -5.46
N ARG A 392 34.74 8.63 -5.60
CA ARG A 392 36.17 8.36 -5.34
C ARG A 392 36.46 7.86 -3.93
N ARG A 393 35.80 8.45 -2.92
CA ARG A 393 36.01 8.09 -1.50
C ARG A 393 35.18 6.89 -1.02
N TYR A 394 33.90 6.83 -1.37
CA TYR A 394 32.94 5.87 -0.82
C TYR A 394 32.62 4.71 -1.77
N ASN A 395 33.16 4.73 -2.99
CA ASN A 395 33.11 3.65 -3.97
C ASN A 395 31.71 3.21 -4.47
N TYR A 396 30.63 3.90 -4.07
CA TYR A 396 29.28 3.65 -4.58
C TYR A 396 29.13 4.12 -6.03
N VAL A 397 28.19 3.51 -6.75
CA VAL A 397 27.80 3.89 -8.12
C VAL A 397 26.63 4.87 -8.08
N GLY A 398 26.65 5.87 -8.96
CA GLY A 398 25.55 6.81 -9.12
C GLY A 398 25.42 7.35 -10.53
N ILE A 399 24.28 7.97 -10.81
CA ILE A 399 23.97 8.64 -12.07
C ILE A 399 23.76 10.13 -11.77
N ILE A 400 24.39 11.00 -12.54
CA ILE A 400 24.20 12.44 -12.41
C ILE A 400 22.79 12.81 -12.89
N ILE A 401 21.97 13.41 -12.03
CA ILE A 401 20.60 13.86 -12.36
C ILE A 401 20.47 15.38 -12.47
N GLY A 402 21.49 16.14 -12.06
CA GLY A 402 21.53 17.59 -12.13
C GLY A 402 22.87 18.15 -11.66
N TRP A 403 23.08 19.46 -11.82
CA TRP A 403 24.32 20.14 -11.41
C TRP A 403 24.09 21.60 -11.00
N ASP A 404 25.01 22.09 -10.17
CA ASP A 404 25.15 23.49 -9.78
C ASP A 404 26.59 23.92 -10.06
N THR A 405 26.78 25.16 -10.50
CA THR A 405 28.12 25.68 -10.81
C THR A 405 28.97 25.90 -9.56
N GLU A 406 28.32 26.10 -8.42
CA GLU A 406 28.90 26.21 -7.08
C GLU A 406 27.97 25.55 -6.06
N CYS A 407 28.44 25.36 -4.83
CA CYS A 407 27.65 24.75 -3.77
C CYS A 407 26.47 25.63 -3.33
N ASP A 408 25.24 25.19 -3.60
CA ASP A 408 23.99 25.88 -3.21
C ASP A 408 23.41 25.37 -1.86
N ALA A 409 24.16 24.53 -1.15
CA ALA A 409 23.72 24.01 0.15
C ALA A 409 23.90 25.05 1.27
N GLY A 410 23.05 25.00 2.31
CA GLY A 410 23.14 25.92 3.45
C GLY A 410 24.43 25.76 4.29
N GLU A 411 24.86 26.84 4.96
CA GLU A 411 26.09 26.92 5.77
C GLU A 411 26.29 25.80 6.79
N GLN A 412 25.21 25.34 7.43
CA GLN A 412 25.29 24.26 8.41
C GLN A 412 25.65 22.93 7.73
N TRP A 413 25.11 22.67 6.55
CA TRP A 413 25.41 21.47 5.76
C TRP A 413 26.83 21.53 5.21
N MET A 414 27.26 22.67 4.67
CA MET A 414 28.61 22.87 4.15
C MET A 414 29.68 22.60 5.23
N ARG A 415 29.46 23.11 6.45
CA ARG A 415 30.35 22.83 7.60
C ARG A 415 30.35 21.35 7.99
N ARG A 416 29.18 20.71 8.04
CA ARG A 416 29.04 19.30 8.40
C ARG A 416 29.76 18.39 7.40
N MET A 417 29.62 18.68 6.11
CA MET A 417 30.22 17.89 5.02
C MET A 417 31.67 18.29 4.74
N GLY A 418 32.18 19.35 5.39
CA GLY A 418 33.55 19.81 5.24
C GLY A 418 33.85 20.40 3.86
N VAL A 419 32.85 21.04 3.22
CA VAL A 419 32.97 21.59 1.86
C VAL A 419 34.13 22.58 1.75
N ASP A 420 34.40 23.38 2.77
CA ASP A 420 35.52 24.35 2.73
C ASP A 420 36.91 23.72 2.82
N ARG A 421 36.99 22.43 3.15
CA ARG A 421 38.25 21.66 3.23
C ARG A 421 38.58 20.91 1.95
N LEU A 422 37.66 20.94 0.99
CA LEU A 422 37.79 20.37 -0.34
C LEU A 422 38.76 21.18 -1.19
N ALA A 423 39.44 20.55 -2.16
CA ALA A 423 40.44 21.25 -2.97
C ALA A 423 39.81 22.35 -3.83
N GLY A 424 38.60 22.11 -4.34
CA GLY A 424 37.80 23.09 -5.08
C GLY A 424 36.88 23.95 -4.20
N GLY A 425 36.86 23.72 -2.88
CA GLY A 425 36.00 24.43 -1.94
C GLY A 425 34.52 24.45 -2.36
N ARG A 426 33.86 25.58 -2.12
CA ARG A 426 32.46 25.84 -2.52
C ARG A 426 32.28 26.26 -3.98
N HIS A 427 33.35 26.77 -4.61
CA HIS A 427 33.30 27.37 -5.95
C HIS A 427 33.56 26.37 -7.08
N GLN A 428 33.79 25.10 -6.77
CA GLN A 428 33.72 24.01 -7.76
C GLN A 428 32.26 23.64 -8.02
N SER A 429 32.00 22.96 -9.14
CA SER A 429 30.67 22.43 -9.42
C SER A 429 30.27 21.31 -8.47
N PHE A 430 28.97 21.24 -8.19
CA PHE A 430 28.35 20.18 -7.40
C PHE A 430 27.27 19.50 -8.23
N TYR A 431 27.03 18.23 -7.95
CA TYR A 431 26.15 17.39 -8.74
C TYR A 431 25.11 16.74 -7.85
N HIS A 432 23.86 16.81 -8.28
CA HIS A 432 22.77 16.00 -7.72
C HIS A 432 22.87 14.61 -8.37
N VAL A 433 22.93 13.57 -7.56
CA VAL A 433 23.18 12.20 -8.03
C VAL A 433 22.15 11.23 -7.46
N LEU A 434 21.62 10.36 -8.32
CA LEU A 434 20.83 9.20 -7.92
C LEU A 434 21.79 8.03 -7.68
N VAL A 435 21.69 7.37 -6.53
CA VAL A 435 22.59 6.28 -6.13
C VAL A 435 21.84 4.96 -5.95
N GLU A 436 22.61 3.87 -5.85
CA GLU A 436 22.08 2.49 -5.80
C GLU A 436 21.07 2.21 -4.69
N ASP A 437 21.11 2.94 -3.57
CA ASP A 437 20.15 2.84 -2.46
C ASP A 437 18.87 3.69 -2.69
N ARG A 438 18.65 4.17 -3.92
CA ARG A 438 17.54 5.04 -4.34
C ARG A 438 17.56 6.44 -3.73
N SER A 439 18.60 6.80 -2.95
CA SER A 439 18.73 8.16 -2.41
C SER A 439 19.25 9.15 -3.45
N VAL A 440 18.94 10.43 -3.23
CA VAL A 440 19.56 11.55 -3.95
C VAL A 440 20.62 12.16 -3.06
N ARG A 441 21.83 12.34 -3.58
CA ARG A 441 22.97 12.92 -2.86
C ARG A 441 23.52 14.14 -3.60
N TYR A 442 24.20 15.02 -2.85
CA TYR A 442 24.85 16.21 -3.39
C TYR A 442 26.37 16.06 -3.28
N VAL A 443 27.05 16.01 -4.44
CA VAL A 443 28.44 15.53 -4.57
C VAL A 443 29.30 16.57 -5.26
N ALA A 444 30.43 16.91 -4.65
CA ALA A 444 31.43 17.81 -5.25
C ALA A 444 32.12 17.19 -6.48
N GLU A 445 32.45 18.01 -7.48
CA GLU A 445 33.08 17.57 -8.73
C GLU A 445 34.32 16.69 -8.53
N GLU A 446 35.19 17.06 -7.58
CA GLU A 446 36.44 16.33 -7.33
C GLU A 446 36.22 14.89 -6.82
N ASN A 447 35.02 14.55 -6.35
CA ASN A 447 34.68 13.21 -5.86
C ASN A 447 34.07 12.31 -6.94
N ILE A 448 33.88 12.82 -8.16
CA ILE A 448 33.31 12.07 -9.28
C ILE A 448 34.42 11.40 -10.09
N TRP A 449 34.26 10.09 -10.29
CA TRP A 449 35.05 9.31 -11.24
C TRP A 449 34.14 8.71 -12.31
N PRO A 450 34.07 9.27 -13.52
CA PRO A 450 33.22 8.74 -14.59
C PRO A 450 33.55 7.29 -14.92
N THR A 451 32.52 6.54 -15.24
CA THR A 451 32.60 5.13 -15.63
C THR A 451 31.72 4.91 -16.86
N ALA A 452 32.06 3.93 -17.70
CA ALA A 452 31.26 3.51 -18.85
C ALA A 452 30.83 2.04 -18.68
N PRO A 453 29.95 1.72 -17.71
CA PRO A 453 29.46 0.36 -17.55
C PRO A 453 28.50 -0.01 -18.68
N ARG A 454 28.32 -1.31 -18.92
CA ARG A 454 27.17 -1.77 -19.71
C ARG A 454 25.92 -1.67 -18.85
N LEU A 455 24.76 -1.51 -19.47
CA LEU A 455 23.49 -1.45 -18.74
C LEU A 455 23.26 -2.69 -17.86
N ALA A 456 23.66 -3.86 -18.35
CA ALA A 456 23.55 -5.13 -17.62
C ALA A 456 24.40 -5.20 -16.34
N ASP A 457 25.44 -4.37 -16.23
CA ASP A 457 26.33 -4.31 -15.06
C ASP A 457 25.82 -3.31 -14.00
N MET A 458 24.75 -2.57 -14.29
CA MET A 458 24.20 -1.57 -13.37
C MET A 458 23.35 -2.22 -12.26
N PRO A 459 23.40 -1.69 -11.02
CA PRO A 459 22.53 -2.15 -9.94
C PRO A 459 21.05 -2.07 -10.32
N ARG A 460 20.30 -3.14 -10.09
CA ARG A 460 18.88 -3.23 -10.46
C ARG A 460 18.04 -2.12 -9.82
N ASP A 461 18.23 -1.84 -8.53
CA ASP A 461 17.51 -0.80 -7.80
C ASP A 461 17.71 0.61 -8.39
N LEU A 462 18.90 0.86 -8.91
CA LEU A 462 19.23 2.11 -9.59
C LEU A 462 18.50 2.21 -10.94
N LEU A 463 18.42 1.10 -11.70
CA LEU A 463 17.68 1.06 -12.97
C LEU A 463 16.17 1.23 -12.79
N GLU A 464 15.59 0.63 -11.75
CA GLU A 464 14.16 0.74 -11.43
C GLU A 464 13.73 2.18 -11.18
N THR A 465 14.61 3.00 -10.60
CA THR A 465 14.34 4.40 -10.26
C THR A 465 14.84 5.41 -11.30
N ALA A 466 15.75 4.98 -12.20
CA ALA A 466 16.32 5.83 -13.25
C ALA A 466 15.24 6.46 -14.16
N GLY A 467 14.15 5.75 -14.43
CA GLY A 467 13.03 6.26 -15.25
C GLY A 467 12.40 7.55 -14.73
N LYS A 468 12.54 7.86 -13.44
CA LYS A 468 12.13 9.15 -12.87
C LYS A 468 12.86 10.34 -13.51
N HIS A 469 14.10 10.15 -13.95
CA HIS A 469 14.99 11.20 -14.42
C HIS A 469 15.42 11.03 -15.89
N PHE A 470 15.31 9.83 -16.44
CA PHE A 470 15.88 9.49 -17.75
C PHE A 470 14.86 8.81 -18.66
N LYS A 471 14.93 9.13 -19.95
CA LYS A 471 14.05 8.57 -20.99
C LYS A 471 14.47 7.16 -21.38
N ARG A 472 15.76 6.98 -21.65
CA ARG A 472 16.36 5.73 -22.14
C ARG A 472 17.84 5.67 -21.83
N TRP A 473 18.43 4.50 -22.04
CA TRP A 473 19.87 4.30 -22.06
C TRP A 473 20.43 4.48 -23.49
N ASP A 474 21.59 5.10 -23.61
CA ASP A 474 22.39 5.15 -24.84
C ASP A 474 23.56 4.18 -24.73
N GLU A 475 23.45 3.06 -25.45
CA GLU A 475 24.44 1.98 -25.42
C GLU A 475 25.77 2.37 -26.09
N GLU A 476 25.76 3.27 -27.07
CA GLU A 476 26.98 3.69 -27.78
C GLU A 476 27.85 4.57 -26.88
N ASN A 477 27.21 5.49 -26.17
CA ASN A 477 27.91 6.48 -25.34
C ASN A 477 28.00 6.08 -23.86
N HIS A 478 27.35 4.98 -23.46
CA HIS A 478 27.25 4.53 -22.07
C HIS A 478 26.70 5.59 -21.11
N VAL A 479 25.64 6.29 -21.52
CA VAL A 479 24.99 7.36 -20.74
C VAL A 479 23.47 7.23 -20.74
N PHE A 480 22.84 7.72 -19.68
CA PHE A 480 21.39 7.87 -19.65
C PHE A 480 20.97 9.16 -20.38
N ILE A 481 19.93 9.08 -21.21
CA ILE A 481 19.37 10.25 -21.89
C ILE A 481 18.42 10.99 -20.95
N SER A 482 18.74 12.25 -20.65
CA SER A 482 18.01 13.10 -19.73
C SER A 482 16.54 13.27 -20.11
N ASN A 483 15.66 13.14 -19.12
CA ASN A 483 14.25 13.53 -19.21
C ASN A 483 13.98 14.94 -18.63
N VAL A 484 14.99 15.56 -17.99
CA VAL A 484 14.89 16.83 -17.25
C VAL A 484 15.39 18.01 -18.09
N LYS A 485 14.80 18.18 -19.27
CA LYS A 485 15.22 19.20 -20.27
C LYS A 485 14.70 20.61 -19.98
N ASP A 486 13.74 20.74 -19.06
CA ASP A 486 13.24 22.03 -18.57
C ASP A 486 14.26 22.74 -17.67
N GLU A 487 14.97 21.99 -16.84
CA GLU A 487 16.04 22.52 -15.97
C GLU A 487 17.40 22.48 -16.68
N TYR A 488 17.74 21.39 -17.38
CA TYR A 488 19.05 21.19 -18.03
C TYR A 488 18.89 20.94 -19.54
N PRO A 489 18.55 21.95 -20.36
CA PRO A 489 18.26 21.74 -21.79
C PRO A 489 19.48 21.26 -22.61
N ASP A 490 20.69 21.62 -22.18
CA ASP A 490 21.94 21.36 -22.91
C ASP A 490 22.59 19.99 -22.58
N ASP A 491 22.00 19.21 -21.66
CA ASP A 491 22.37 17.83 -21.29
C ASP A 491 21.22 16.87 -21.58
#